data_AF-A0A7Y2DNB2-F1
#
_entry.id   AF-A0A7Y2DNB2-F1
#
_cell.length_a   1.000
_cell.length_b   1.000
_cell.length_c   1.000
_cell.angle_alpha   90.00
_cell.angle_beta   90.00
_cell.angle_gamma   90.00
#
_symmetry.space_group_name_H-M   'P 1'
#
loop_
_entity.id
_entity.type
_entity.pdbx_description
1 polymer ?
#
loop_
_entity_poly.entity_id
_entity_poly.type
_entity_poly.pdbx_seq_one_letter_code
_entity_poly.pdbx_strand_id
1 'polypeptide(L)' 'MSEKQKHATAYWKENVRYLFILLFIWFAVSYGAGILFKDALDAIQIGGFKLGFWFAQQGSIYIFVILIFVYV' A
#
# COMPACT_ATOMS: atom_id res chain seq x y z
N MET A 1 21.16 28.75 11.08
CA MET A 1 19.82 28.25 10.73
C MET A 1 18.90 28.42 11.93
N SER A 2 17.71 28.97 11.73
CA SER A 2 16.73 29.27 12.81
C SER A 2 16.10 27.98 13.36
N GLU A 3 15.81 27.91 14.67
CA GLU A 3 15.15 26.77 15.33
C GLU A 3 13.83 26.35 14.63
N LYS A 4 13.09 27.30 14.05
CA LYS A 4 11.90 27.01 13.22
C LYS A 4 12.20 26.12 12.00
N GLN A 5 13.37 26.28 11.36
CA GLN A 5 13.77 25.45 10.22
C GLN A 5 14.14 24.03 10.63
N LYS A 6 14.75 23.83 11.82
CA LYS A 6 15.07 22.49 12.32
C LYS A 6 13.80 21.66 12.57
N HIS A 7 12.78 22.25 13.21
CA HIS A 7 11.50 21.59 13.43
C HIS A 7 10.78 21.27 12.10
N ALA A 8 10.68 22.23 11.18
CA ALA A 8 10.04 22.00 9.88
C ALA A 8 10.71 20.88 9.06
N THR A 9 12.03 20.73 9.17
CA THR A 9 12.79 19.69 8.46
C THR A 9 12.59 18.30 9.08
N ALA A 10 12.44 18.21 10.41
CA ALA A 10 12.15 16.96 11.11
C ALA A 10 10.77 16.41 10.69
N TYR A 11 9.73 17.25 10.76
CA TYR A 11 8.36 16.87 10.35
C TYR A 11 8.27 16.41 8.89
N TRP A 12 8.98 17.08 7.98
CA TRP A 12 9.01 16.68 6.57
C TRP A 12 9.60 15.28 6.39
N LYS A 13 10.68 14.96 7.11
CA LYS A 13 11.37 13.68 7.02
C LYS A 13 10.49 12.52 7.51
N GLU A 14 9.68 12.75 8.55
CA GLU A 14 8.72 11.76 9.05
C GLU A 14 7.58 11.50 8.08
N ASN A 15 6.98 12.54 7.50
CA ASN A 15 5.94 12.36 6.48
C ASN A 15 6.44 11.59 5.26
N VAL A 16 7.65 11.90 4.78
CA VAL A 16 8.28 11.16 3.67
C VAL A 16 8.51 9.69 4.04
N ARG A 17 8.90 9.40 5.29
CA ARG A 17 9.08 8.02 5.76
C ARG A 17 7.77 7.25 5.75
N TYR A 18 6.69 7.85 6.25
CA TYR A 18 5.36 7.24 6.20
C TYR A 18 4.91 7.00 4.76
N LEU A 19 5.06 8.00 3.89
CA LEU A 19 4.72 7.88 2.47
C LEU A 19 5.48 6.73 1.79
N PHE A 20 6.77 6.57 2.11
CA PHE A 20 7.57 5.46 1.57
C PHE A 20 7.08 4.09 2.06
N ILE A 21 6.72 3.98 3.34
CA ILE A 21 6.14 2.74 3.91
C ILE A 21 4.80 2.43 3.26
N LEU A 22 3.93 3.43 3.10
CA LEU A 22 2.61 3.30 2.47
C LEU A 22 2.75 2.83 1.02
N LEU A 23 3.65 3.45 0.24
CA LEU A 23 3.94 3.03 -1.13
C LEU A 23 4.52 1.62 -1.20
N PHE A 24 5.37 1.25 -0.24
CA PHE A 24 5.93 -0.10 -0.19
C PHE A 24 4.86 -1.15 0.11
N ILE A 25 3.97 -0.91 1.08
CA ILE A 25 2.85 -1.81 1.38
C ILE A 25 1.91 -1.88 0.17
N TRP A 26 1.59 -0.74 -0.44
CA TRP A 26 0.76 -0.70 -1.63
C TRP A 26 1.38 -1.50 -2.79
N PHE A 27 2.68 -1.37 -3.02
CA PHE A 27 3.40 -2.16 -4.02
C PHE A 27 3.39 -3.66 -3.67
N ALA A 28 3.72 -4.01 -2.43
CA ALA A 28 3.75 -5.40 -1.98
C ALA A 28 2.39 -6.09 -2.11
N VAL A 29 1.29 -5.39 -1.84
CA VAL A 29 -0.03 -5.99 -2.01
C VAL A 29 -0.50 -5.97 -3.46
N SER A 30 -0.35 -4.86 -4.18
CA SER A 30 -0.82 -4.77 -5.56
C SER A 30 -0.03 -5.69 -6.50
N TYR A 31 1.30 -5.63 -6.43
CA TYR A 31 2.20 -6.40 -7.28
C TYR A 31 2.49 -7.78 -6.69
N GLY A 32 2.79 -7.85 -5.38
CA GLY A 32 3.08 -9.12 -4.72
C GLY A 32 1.87 -10.04 -4.70
N ALA A 33 0.72 -9.60 -4.18
CA ALA A 33 -0.48 -10.44 -4.17
C ALA A 33 -1.11 -10.62 -5.57
N GLY A 34 -1.08 -9.59 -6.41
CA GLY A 34 -1.69 -9.67 -7.75
C GLY A 34 -0.90 -10.52 -8.77
N ILE A 35 0.43 -10.57 -8.66
CA ILE A 35 1.30 -11.17 -9.70
C ILE A 35 2.21 -12.27 -9.13
N LEU A 36 2.97 -11.99 -8.07
CA LEU A 36 3.93 -12.97 -7.53
C LEU A 36 3.25 -14.14 -6.82
N PHE A 37 2.24 -13.87 -6.00
CA PHE A 37 1.48 -14.88 -5.27
C PHE A 37 0.19 -15.28 -6.00
N LYS A 38 0.06 -14.89 -7.28
CA LYS A 38 -1.12 -15.15 -8.09
C LYS A 38 -1.51 -16.62 -8.06
N ASP A 39 -0.57 -17.55 -8.26
CA ASP A 39 -0.88 -18.98 -8.33
C ASP A 39 -1.39 -19.55 -6.98
N ALA A 40 -0.85 -19.05 -5.87
CA ALA A 40 -1.29 -19.43 -4.53
C ALA A 40 -2.68 -18.83 -4.19
N LEU A 41 -2.94 -17.60 -4.63
CA LEU A 41 -4.20 -16.90 -4.38
C LEU A 41 -5.30 -17.37 -5.33
N ASP A 42 -4.97 -17.72 -6.58
CA ASP A 42 -5.90 -18.25 -7.59
C ASP A 42 -6.51 -19.61 -7.17
N ALA A 43 -5.88 -20.33 -6.23
CA ALA A 43 -6.48 -21.51 -5.60
C ALA A 43 -7.71 -21.17 -4.76
N ILE A 44 -7.82 -19.92 -4.30
CA ILE A 44 -8.96 -19.38 -3.59
C ILE A 44 -9.84 -18.63 -4.59
N GLN A 45 -11.10 -19.04 -4.70
CA GLN A 45 -12.09 -18.38 -5.54
C GLN A 45 -13.08 -17.63 -4.67
N ILE A 46 -13.23 -16.33 -4.91
CA ILE A 46 -14.26 -15.51 -4.27
C ILE A 46 -15.35 -15.25 -5.30
N GLY A 47 -16.55 -15.79 -5.06
CA GLY A 47 -17.72 -15.54 -5.90
C GLY A 47 -17.57 -15.99 -7.36
N GLY A 48 -16.77 -17.05 -7.60
CA GLY A 48 -16.49 -17.57 -8.95
C GLY A 48 -15.31 -16.91 -9.67
N PHE A 49 -14.65 -15.92 -9.07
CA PHE A 49 -13.44 -15.29 -9.60
C PHE A 49 -12.22 -15.65 -8.76
N LYS A 50 -11.07 -15.76 -9.43
CA LYS A 50 -9.79 -16.03 -8.78
C LYS A 50 -9.36 -14.86 -7.91
N LEU A 51 -8.92 -15.14 -6.68
CA LEU A 51 -8.55 -14.09 -5.72
C LEU A 51 -7.39 -13.22 -6.22
N GLY A 52 -6.39 -13.81 -6.89
CA GLY A 52 -5.27 -13.05 -7.47
C GLY A 52 -5.74 -12.03 -8.51
N PHE A 53 -6.71 -12.42 -9.35
CA PHE A 53 -7.34 -11.52 -10.31
C PHE A 53 -8.14 -10.39 -9.62
N TRP A 54 -8.88 -10.71 -8.55
CA TRP A 54 -9.60 -9.69 -7.77
C TRP A 54 -8.65 -8.65 -7.14
N PHE A 55 -7.49 -9.09 -6.63
CA PHE A 55 -6.46 -8.20 -6.09
C PHE A 55 -5.87 -7.27 -7.16
N ALA A 56 -5.65 -7.79 -8.38
CA ALA A 56 -5.15 -7.01 -9.50
C ALA A 56 -6.13 -5.93 -9.97
N GLN A 57 -7.44 -6.11 -9.75
CA GLN A 57 -8.48 -5.25 -10.32
C GLN A 57 -9.10 -4.27 -9.32
N GLN A 58 -9.52 -4.74 -8.12
CA GLN A 58 -10.20 -3.91 -7.11
C GLN A 58 -9.54 -3.97 -5.73
N GLY A 59 -8.88 -5.09 -5.39
CA GLY A 59 -8.27 -5.26 -4.07
C GLY A 59 -7.18 -4.24 -3.75
N SER A 60 -6.36 -3.86 -4.74
CA SER A 60 -5.33 -2.83 -4.58
C SER A 60 -5.89 -1.45 -4.22
N ILE A 61 -7.04 -1.07 -4.79
CA ILE A 61 -7.70 0.22 -4.54
C ILE A 61 -8.27 0.26 -3.11
N TYR A 62 -8.91 -0.81 -2.64
CA TYR A 62 -9.40 -0.85 -1.26
C TYR A 62 -8.27 -0.75 -0.24
N ILE A 63 -7.15 -1.43 -0.49
CA ILE A 63 -5.98 -1.38 0.38
C ILE A 63 -5.34 0.01 0.34
N PHE A 64 -5.29 0.65 -0.83
CA PHE A 64 -4.83 2.03 -0.93
C PHE A 64 -5.67 2.99 -0.07
N VAL A 65 -7.01 2.86 -0.10
CA VAL A 65 -7.91 3.69 0.74
C VAL A 65 -7.68 3.42 2.23
N ILE A 66 -7.54 2.17 2.65
CA ILE A 66 -7.22 1.81 4.05
C ILE A 66 -5.88 2.43 4.48
N LEU A 67 -4.87 2.38 3.61
CA LEU A 67 -3.56 2.98 3.86
C LEU A 67 -3.66 4.50 4.06
N ILE A 68 -4.52 5.20 3.30
CA ILE A 68 -4.80 6.63 3.52
C ILE A 68 -5.40 6.86 4.92
N PHE A 69 -6.39 6.07 5.34
CA PHE A 69 -6.97 6.19 6.67
C PHE A 69 -5.99 5.91 7.81
N VAL A 70 -4.97 5.07 7.59
CA VAL A 70 -3.91 4.82 8.57
C VAL A 70 -2.90 5.98 8.65
N TYR A 71 -2.73 6.72 7.55
CA TYR A 71 -1.79 7.83 7.46
C TYR A 71 -2.35 9.17 7.97
N VAL A 72 -3.63 9.44 7.68
CA VAL A 72 -4.35 10.65 8.09
C VAL A 72 -4.61 10.64 9.59
#